data_AF-M1CN62-F1
#
_entry.id   AF-M1CN62-F1
#
_cell.length_a   1.000
_cell.length_b   1.000
_cell.length_c   1.000
_cell.angle_alpha   90.00
_cell.angle_beta   90.00
_cell.angle_gamma   90.00
#
_symmetry.space_group_name_H-M   'P 1'
#
loop_
_entity.id
_entity.type
_entity.pdbx_description
1 polymer ?
#
loop_
_entity_poly.entity_id
_entity_poly.type
_entity_poly.pdbx_seq_one_letter_code
_entity_poly.pdbx_strand_id
1 'polypeptide(L)'
;MTKLLLGTVKDDDDEAKDKKEKLEIEKIMKSTEIQVVVATLIMTVSFTAGFTLPGGLDDNDDSPNKGMATLIKKTAFRAFAISDVLAFTFSASAICSYFTMANRYRGYNEDTNVRVLRMKYRIANVLQLLALYAAVVAFATGMYATLENSHALAVTVCVISSTFFLIFYWTSIRSKD
;
A
#
# COMPACT_ATOMS: atom_id res chain seq x y z
N MET A 1 -49.67 1.25 30.81
CA MET A 1 -48.78 0.07 30.65
C MET A 1 -48.06 0.08 29.30
N THR A 2 -48.76 0.34 28.19
CA THR A 2 -48.20 0.37 26.82
C THR A 2 -47.12 1.43 26.56
N LYS A 3 -47.18 2.62 27.18
CA LYS A 3 -46.12 3.65 27.03
C LYS A 3 -44.79 3.31 27.71
N LEU A 4 -44.82 2.52 28.79
CA LEU A 4 -43.59 2.09 29.49
C LEU A 4 -42.87 0.99 28.70
N LEU A 5 -43.63 0.03 28.15
CA LEU A 5 -43.07 -1.03 27.31
C LEU A 5 -42.50 -0.50 25.99
N LEU A 6 -43.09 0.55 25.41
CA LEU A 6 -42.56 1.18 24.20
C LEU A 6 -41.25 1.95 24.46
N GLY A 7 -41.09 2.51 25.67
CA GLY A 7 -39.86 3.16 26.10
C GLY A 7 -38.72 2.16 26.27
N THR A 8 -38.97 1.06 27.00
CA THR A 8 -37.97 0.02 27.24
C THR A 8 -37.50 -0.66 25.95
N VAL A 9 -38.43 -0.98 25.02
CA VAL A 9 -38.07 -1.59 23.73
C VAL A 9 -37.21 -0.66 22.86
N LYS A 10 -37.49 0.65 22.90
CA LYS A 10 -36.74 1.62 22.09
C LYS A 10 -35.32 1.85 22.64
N ASP A 11 -35.16 1.88 23.96
CA ASP A 11 -33.86 2.00 24.62
C ASP A 11 -32.98 0.76 24.37
N ASP A 12 -33.57 -0.45 24.39
CA ASP A 12 -32.87 -1.71 24.10
C ASP A 12 -32.39 -1.79 22.63
N ASP A 13 -33.21 -1.33 21.68
CA ASP A 13 -32.88 -1.31 20.24
C ASP A 13 -31.77 -0.30 19.91
N ASP A 14 -31.79 0.88 20.54
CA ASP A 14 -30.79 1.93 20.35
C ASP A 14 -29.43 1.53 20.98
N GLU A 15 -29.42 0.84 22.14
CA GLU A 15 -28.20 0.30 22.77
C GLU A 15 -27.56 -0.80 21.90
N ALA A 16 -28.38 -1.72 21.36
CA ALA A 16 -27.89 -2.78 20.47
C ALA A 16 -27.28 -2.23 19.17
N LYS A 17 -27.79 -1.10 18.68
CA LYS A 17 -27.29 -0.42 17.49
C LYS A 17 -25.96 0.31 17.75
N ASP A 18 -25.85 1.05 18.85
CA ASP A 18 -24.60 1.71 19.29
C ASP A 18 -23.47 0.68 19.50
N LYS A 19 -23.78 -0.46 20.14
CA LYS A 19 -22.82 -1.54 20.35
C LYS A 19 -22.31 -2.12 19.02
N LYS A 20 -23.18 -2.32 18.03
CA LYS A 20 -22.79 -2.80 16.69
C LYS A 20 -21.91 -1.78 15.96
N GLU A 21 -22.27 -0.50 16.02
CA GLU A 21 -21.50 0.58 15.37
C GLU A 21 -20.10 0.70 15.97
N LYS A 22 -19.99 0.67 17.30
CA LYS A 22 -18.69 0.66 18.02
C LYS A 22 -17.82 -0.53 17.62
N LEU A 23 -18.42 -1.72 17.48
CA LEU A 23 -17.72 -2.95 17.11
C LEU A 23 -17.20 -2.89 15.66
N GLU A 24 -17.97 -2.30 14.74
CA GLU A 24 -17.54 -2.07 13.35
C GLU A 24 -16.43 -1.02 13.26
N ILE A 25 -16.53 0.08 14.02
CA ILE A 25 -15.48 1.11 14.11
C ILE A 25 -14.18 0.50 14.65
N GLU A 26 -14.25 -0.32 15.71
CA GLU A 26 -13.07 -0.98 16.30
C GLU A 26 -12.38 -1.91 15.29
N LYS A 27 -13.14 -2.70 14.53
CA LYS A 27 -12.59 -3.55 13.46
C LYS A 27 -11.88 -2.75 12.38
N ILE A 28 -12.47 -1.63 11.94
CA ILE A 28 -11.89 -0.75 10.92
C ILE A 28 -10.60 -0.11 11.45
N MET A 29 -10.58 0.33 12.71
CA MET A 29 -9.39 0.89 13.36
C MET A 29 -8.26 -0.15 13.43
N LYS A 30 -8.53 -1.35 13.95
CA LYS A 30 -7.54 -2.44 14.01
C LYS A 30 -6.98 -2.81 12.63
N SER A 31 -7.84 -2.89 11.62
CA SER A 31 -7.41 -3.17 10.24
C SER A 31 -6.51 -2.05 9.69
N THR A 32 -6.84 -0.80 10.01
CA THR A 32 -6.06 0.37 9.59
C THR A 32 -4.69 0.41 10.28
N GLU A 33 -4.62 0.08 11.57
CA GLU A 33 -3.34 -0.02 12.30
C GLU A 33 -2.39 -1.04 11.65
N ILE A 34 -2.90 -2.23 11.31
CA ILE A 34 -2.11 -3.26 10.63
C ILE A 34 -1.61 -2.75 9.27
N GLN A 35 -2.46 -2.08 8.50
CA GLN A 35 -2.06 -1.51 7.20
C GLN A 35 -0.95 -0.47 7.33
N VAL A 36 -1.02 0.41 8.34
CA VAL A 36 0.03 1.42 8.61
C VAL A 36 1.35 0.76 9.01
N VAL A 37 1.31 -0.32 9.80
CA VAL A 37 2.50 -1.09 10.17
C VAL A 37 3.14 -1.72 8.91
N VAL A 38 2.33 -2.36 8.06
CA VAL A 38 2.81 -2.94 6.79
C VAL A 38 3.40 -1.85 5.88
N ALA A 39 2.76 -0.68 5.79
CA ALA A 39 3.27 0.47 5.04
C ALA A 39 4.67 0.88 5.52
N THR A 40 4.79 1.09 6.83
CA THR A 40 6.03 1.53 7.48
C THR A 40 7.14 0.50 7.27
N LEU A 41 6.79 -0.79 7.29
CA LEU A 41 7.73 -1.87 7.02
C LEU A 41 8.23 -1.86 5.58
N ILE A 42 7.35 -1.73 4.58
CA ILE A 42 7.75 -1.60 3.16
C ILE A 42 8.67 -0.38 2.98
N MET A 43 8.27 0.76 3.53
CA MET A 43 9.04 2.00 3.47
C MET A 43 10.45 1.82 4.04
N THR A 44 10.57 1.13 5.18
CA THR A 44 11.86 0.86 5.83
C THR A 44 12.71 -0.09 5.00
N VAL A 45 12.13 -1.18 4.50
CA VAL A 45 12.86 -2.18 3.67
C VAL A 45 13.38 -1.54 2.39
N SER A 46 12.56 -0.77 1.67
CA SER A 46 13.00 -0.05 0.46
C SER A 46 14.09 0.98 0.77
N PHE A 47 13.95 1.72 1.87
CA PHE A 47 14.99 2.65 2.32
C PHE A 47 16.32 1.92 2.58
N THR A 48 16.30 0.82 3.33
CA THR A 48 17.49 0.00 3.58
C THR A 48 18.06 -0.60 2.30
N ALA A 49 17.21 -1.05 1.38
CA ALA A 49 17.62 -1.58 0.08
C ALA A 49 18.38 -0.52 -0.72
N GLY A 50 17.90 0.73 -0.74
CA GLY A 50 18.57 1.86 -1.38
C GLY A 50 20.02 2.08 -0.93
N PHE A 51 20.32 1.90 0.36
CA PHE A 51 21.68 2.05 0.89
C PHE A 51 22.54 0.79 0.81
N THR A 52 21.92 -0.38 0.67
CA THR A 52 22.60 -1.68 0.70
C THR A 52 23.04 -2.15 -0.69
N LEU A 53 22.74 -1.40 -1.76
CA LEU A 53 23.11 -1.77 -3.13
C LEU A 53 24.62 -1.61 -3.33
N PRO A 54 25.38 -2.71 -3.55
CA PRO A 54 26.82 -2.63 -3.75
C PRO A 54 27.10 -1.95 -5.08
N GLY A 55 27.65 -0.74 -5.02
CA GLY A 55 28.20 -0.05 -6.19
C GLY A 55 29.49 -0.72 -6.61
N GLY A 56 29.40 -1.85 -7.32
CA GLY A 56 30.55 -2.46 -7.96
C GLY A 56 31.07 -1.54 -9.05
N LEU A 57 32.27 -0.97 -8.88
CA LEU A 57 32.95 -0.18 -9.90
C LEU A 57 33.42 -1.12 -11.00
N ASP A 58 33.23 -0.74 -12.26
CA ASP A 58 33.86 -1.43 -13.39
C ASP A 58 35.39 -1.30 -13.27
N ASP A 59 36.07 -2.42 -13.02
CA ASP A 59 37.55 -2.53 -12.97
C ASP A 59 38.18 -2.78 -14.36
N ASN A 60 37.38 -2.78 -15.44
CA ASN A 60 37.87 -3.01 -16.81
C ASN A 60 38.38 -1.70 -17.43
N ASP A 61 39.70 -1.62 -17.63
CA ASP A 61 40.47 -0.42 -17.96
C ASP A 61 40.25 0.14 -19.39
N ASP A 62 39.46 -0.52 -20.24
CA ASP A 62 39.35 -0.23 -21.69
C ASP A 62 38.00 0.33 -22.16
N SER A 63 37.12 0.80 -21.28
CA SER A 63 35.83 1.41 -21.67
C SER A 63 35.69 2.87 -21.22
N PRO A 64 35.09 3.77 -22.03
CA PRO A 64 34.97 5.20 -21.70
C PRO A 64 34.03 5.50 -20.51
N ASN A 65 33.43 4.47 -19.89
CA ASN A 65 32.53 4.57 -18.75
C ASN A 65 33.17 4.06 -17.45
N LYS A 66 34.45 4.41 -17.25
CA LYS A 66 35.25 4.11 -16.05
C LYS A 66 34.61 4.77 -14.82
N GLY A 67 34.26 3.96 -13.80
CA GLY A 67 33.75 4.44 -12.51
C GLY A 67 32.23 4.53 -12.33
N MET A 68 31.42 4.12 -13.31
CA MET A 68 29.98 3.92 -13.08
C MET A 68 29.73 2.51 -12.55
N ALA A 69 28.86 2.40 -11.54
CA ALA A 69 28.48 1.10 -10.97
C ALA A 69 28.00 0.16 -12.10
N THR A 70 28.72 -0.94 -12.34
CA THR A 70 28.42 -1.97 -13.36
C THR A 70 26.97 -2.42 -13.28
N LEU A 71 26.43 -2.39 -12.06
CA LEU A 71 25.08 -2.80 -11.73
C LEU A 71 24.00 -1.87 -12.30
N ILE A 72 24.21 -0.54 -12.35
CA ILE A 72 23.24 0.43 -12.92
C ILE A 72 23.13 0.31 -14.44
N LYS A 73 24.19 -0.16 -15.11
CA LYS A 73 24.17 -0.39 -16.57
C LYS A 73 23.22 -1.53 -16.97
N LYS A 74 22.87 -2.44 -16.04
CA LYS A 74 21.94 -3.56 -16.28
C LYS A 74 20.49 -3.08 -16.18
N THR A 75 19.71 -3.23 -17.24
CA THR A 75 18.29 -2.80 -17.31
C THR A 75 17.44 -3.33 -16.15
N ALA A 76 17.73 -4.54 -15.68
CA ALA A 76 17.05 -5.15 -14.52
C ALA A 76 17.23 -4.32 -13.24
N PHE A 77 18.44 -3.81 -12.98
CA PHE A 77 18.72 -3.03 -11.78
C PHE A 77 18.05 -1.66 -11.80
N ARG A 78 17.99 -1.03 -12.97
CA ARG A 78 17.27 0.24 -13.13
C ARG A 78 15.77 0.04 -12.90
N ALA A 79 15.19 -1.05 -13.39
CA ALA A 79 13.80 -1.40 -13.13
C ALA A 79 13.54 -1.74 -11.65
N PHE A 80 14.49 -2.41 -10.99
CA PHE A 80 14.48 -2.65 -9.54
C PHE A 80 14.41 -1.33 -8.77
N ALA A 81 15.35 -0.42 -8.99
CA ALA A 81 15.44 0.85 -8.27
C ALA A 81 14.20 1.73 -8.49
N ILE A 82 13.67 1.79 -9.72
CA ILE A 82 12.44 2.54 -10.02
C ILE A 82 11.25 1.92 -9.27
N SER A 83 11.10 0.60 -9.29
CA SER A 83 10.01 -0.08 -8.61
C SER A 83 10.08 0.07 -7.09
N ASP A 84 11.28 0.03 -6.53
CA ASP A 84 11.52 0.19 -5.09
C ASP A 84 11.20 1.62 -4.62
N VAL A 85 11.61 2.64 -5.39
CA VAL A 85 11.25 4.05 -5.11
C VAL A 85 9.74 4.29 -5.26
N LEU A 86 9.08 3.64 -6.22
CA LEU A 86 7.61 3.70 -6.34
C LEU A 86 6.91 3.05 -5.14
N ALA A 87 7.39 1.90 -4.66
CA ALA A 87 6.89 1.26 -3.45
C ALA A 87 7.05 2.18 -2.22
N PHE A 88 8.22 2.80 -2.08
CA PHE A 88 8.52 3.75 -1.00
C PHE A 88 7.60 4.98 -1.04
N THR A 89 7.49 5.63 -2.21
CA THR A 89 6.68 6.85 -2.36
C THR A 89 5.19 6.60 -2.16
N PHE A 90 4.65 5.50 -2.69
CA PHE A 90 3.25 5.13 -2.44
C PHE A 90 3.00 4.79 -0.98
N SER A 91 3.90 4.03 -0.33
CA SER A 91 3.78 3.73 1.09
C SER A 91 3.82 4.99 1.97
N ALA A 92 4.77 5.89 1.72
CA ALA A 92 4.89 7.17 2.43
C ALA A 92 3.63 8.04 2.23
N SER A 93 3.10 8.10 1.01
CA SER A 93 1.89 8.87 0.71
C SER A 93 0.63 8.30 1.37
N ALA A 94 0.54 6.98 1.55
CA ALA A 94 -0.52 6.33 2.28
C ALA A 94 -0.43 6.64 3.79
N ILE A 95 0.76 6.54 4.39
CA ILE A 95 1.01 6.93 5.79
C ILE A 95 0.64 8.40 6.02
N CYS A 96 1.07 9.31 5.13
CA CYS A 96 0.67 10.72 5.17
C CYS A 96 -0.85 10.90 5.10
N SER A 97 -1.54 10.10 4.29
CA SER A 97 -3.00 10.12 4.18
C SER A 97 -3.69 9.67 5.48
N TYR A 98 -3.22 8.58 6.11
CA TYR A 98 -3.69 8.13 7.41
C TYR A 98 -3.43 9.17 8.51
N PHE A 99 -2.25 9.80 8.52
CA PHE A 99 -1.90 10.85 9.47
C PHE A 99 -2.78 12.09 9.31
N THR A 100 -3.03 12.50 8.07
CA THR A 100 -3.92 13.63 7.77
C THR A 100 -5.36 13.32 8.22
N MET A 101 -5.82 12.09 8.06
CA MET A 101 -7.13 11.65 8.57
C MET A 101 -7.19 11.68 10.10
N ALA A 102 -6.19 11.13 10.79
CA ALA A 102 -6.13 11.12 12.25
C ALA A 102 -6.12 12.54 12.84
N ASN A 103 -5.38 13.47 12.23
CA ASN A 103 -5.37 14.88 12.66
C ASN A 103 -6.68 15.61 12.36
N ARG A 104 -7.36 15.30 11.24
CA ARG A 104 -8.63 15.93 10.86
C ARG A 104 -9.81 15.43 11.69
N TYR A 105 -9.77 14.18 12.17
CA TYR A 105 -10.77 13.64 13.10
C TYR A 105 -10.78 14.37 14.45
N ARG A 106 -9.65 14.95 14.86
CA ARG A 106 -9.48 15.61 16.16
C ARG A 106 -9.86 17.09 16.20
N GLY A 107 -10.27 17.68 15.07
CA GLY A 107 -10.26 19.14 14.93
C GLY A 107 -11.42 19.85 14.20
N TYR A 108 -12.47 19.17 13.71
CA TYR A 108 -13.53 19.90 12.98
C TYR A 108 -14.91 19.24 13.04
N ASN A 109 -15.87 19.98 13.62
CA ASN A 109 -17.32 19.83 13.41
C ASN A 109 -17.64 20.33 11.99
N GLU A 110 -18.20 19.49 11.11
CA GLU A 110 -19.32 19.79 10.19
C GLU A 110 -19.39 18.78 9.03
N ASP A 111 -20.62 18.31 8.81
CA ASP A 111 -21.12 17.23 7.95
C ASP A 111 -20.76 17.25 6.45
N THR A 112 -19.92 18.15 5.93
CA THR A 112 -19.81 18.36 4.47
C THR A 112 -18.74 17.52 3.76
N ASN A 113 -17.91 16.72 4.45
CA ASN A 113 -16.81 16.02 3.76
C ASN A 113 -16.54 14.56 4.13
N VAL A 114 -17.47 13.88 4.82
CA VAL A 114 -17.37 12.41 5.05
C VAL A 114 -17.25 11.62 3.74
N ARG A 115 -17.85 12.13 2.64
CA ARG A 115 -17.83 11.49 1.31
C ARG A 115 -16.46 11.66 0.62
N VAL A 116 -15.83 12.83 0.73
CA VAL A 116 -14.47 13.08 0.21
C VAL A 116 -13.42 12.39 1.07
N LEU A 117 -13.62 12.34 2.39
CA LEU A 117 -12.74 11.61 3.30
C LEU A 117 -12.78 10.10 3.02
N ARG A 118 -13.97 9.53 2.81
CA ARG A 118 -14.14 8.13 2.38
C ARG A 118 -13.52 7.86 1.01
N MET A 119 -13.64 8.79 0.07
CA MET A 119 -12.98 8.70 -1.24
C MET A 119 -11.45 8.72 -1.10
N LYS A 120 -10.91 9.61 -0.28
CA LYS A 120 -9.47 9.65 0.03
C LYS A 120 -8.99 8.39 0.73
N TYR A 121 -9.76 7.83 1.66
CA TYR A 121 -9.46 6.55 2.32
C TYR A 121 -9.45 5.38 1.34
N ARG A 122 -10.39 5.34 0.38
CA ARG A 122 -10.35 4.36 -0.72
C ARG A 122 -9.11 4.52 -1.58
N ILE A 123 -8.77 5.74 -1.97
CA ILE A 123 -7.58 6.02 -2.79
C ILE A 123 -6.31 5.63 -2.02
N ALA A 124 -6.21 5.97 -0.74
CA ALA A 124 -5.08 5.60 0.11
C ALA A 124 -4.94 4.07 0.24
N ASN A 125 -6.04 3.35 0.43
CA ASN A 125 -6.04 1.89 0.42
C ASN A 125 -5.59 1.30 -0.93
N VAL A 126 -6.06 1.86 -2.05
CA VAL A 126 -5.61 1.43 -3.39
C VAL A 126 -4.12 1.72 -3.59
N LEU A 127 -3.64 2.87 -3.15
CA LEU A 127 -2.22 3.22 -3.17
C LEU A 127 -1.39 2.27 -2.30
N GLN A 128 -1.88 1.90 -1.12
CA GLN A 128 -1.23 0.96 -0.21
C GLN A 128 -1.10 -0.43 -0.83
N LEU A 129 -2.14 -0.90 -1.52
CA LEU A 129 -2.11 -2.15 -2.28
C LEU A 129 -1.13 -2.07 -3.45
N LEU A 130 -1.10 -0.93 -4.15
CA LEU A 130 -0.16 -0.69 -5.25
C LEU A 130 1.29 -0.64 -4.74
N ALA A 131 1.54 -0.10 -3.55
CA ALA A 131 2.85 -0.07 -2.90
C ALA A 131 3.34 -1.48 -2.55
N LEU A 132 2.47 -2.31 -1.95
CA LEU A 132 2.77 -3.72 -1.65
C LEU A 132 3.13 -4.48 -2.94
N TYR A 133 2.34 -4.25 -3.98
CA TYR A 133 2.54 -4.87 -5.28
C TYR A 133 3.87 -4.43 -5.93
N ALA A 134 4.17 -3.13 -5.92
CA ALA A 134 5.45 -2.60 -6.40
C ALA A 134 6.65 -3.16 -5.61
N ALA A 135 6.52 -3.35 -4.30
CA ALA A 135 7.56 -3.96 -3.47
C ALA A 135 7.84 -5.43 -3.85
N VAL A 136 6.80 -6.21 -4.19
CA VAL A 136 6.96 -7.58 -4.70
C VAL A 136 7.67 -7.59 -6.05
N VAL A 137 7.31 -6.68 -6.96
CA VAL A 137 7.99 -6.53 -8.25
C VAL A 137 9.45 -6.12 -8.08
N ALA A 138 9.73 -5.20 -7.15
CA ALA A 138 11.08 -4.82 -6.80
C ALA A 138 11.86 -6.04 -6.31
N PHE A 139 11.35 -6.79 -5.32
CA PHE A 139 12.02 -8.00 -4.83
C PHE A 139 12.31 -9.01 -5.96
N ALA A 140 11.33 -9.31 -6.81
CA ALA A 140 11.51 -10.23 -7.94
C ALA A 140 12.53 -9.74 -8.96
N THR A 141 12.54 -8.43 -9.26
CA THR A 141 13.48 -7.81 -10.19
C THR A 141 14.89 -7.75 -9.60
N GLY A 142 15.02 -7.54 -8.29
CA GLY A 142 16.30 -7.61 -7.57
C GLY A 142 16.89 -9.02 -7.63
N MET A 143 16.06 -10.04 -7.41
CA MET A 143 16.45 -11.45 -7.60
C MET A 143 16.84 -11.77 -9.05
N TYR A 144 16.15 -11.18 -10.04
CA TYR A 144 16.52 -11.31 -11.45
C TYR A 144 17.83 -10.60 -11.79
N ALA A 145 18.12 -9.47 -11.15
CA ALA A 145 19.38 -8.76 -11.34
C ALA A 145 20.57 -9.60 -10.86
N THR A 146 20.40 -10.35 -9.76
CA THR A 146 21.44 -11.19 -9.14
C THR A 146 21.56 -12.59 -9.75
N LEU A 147 20.47 -13.23 -10.17
CA LEU A 147 20.51 -14.50 -10.90
C LEU A 147 20.61 -14.23 -12.40
N GLU A 148 21.80 -14.41 -12.97
CA GLU A 148 22.17 -14.02 -14.34
C GLU A 148 21.42 -14.74 -15.49
N ASN A 149 20.34 -15.47 -15.25
CA ASN A 149 19.73 -16.32 -16.27
C ASN A 149 18.21 -16.53 -16.09
N SER A 150 17.38 -15.66 -16.67
CA SER A 150 16.13 -16.03 -17.39
C SER A 150 15.07 -14.92 -17.44
N HIS A 151 14.76 -14.45 -18.66
CA HIS A 151 13.68 -13.49 -18.97
C HIS A 151 12.27 -13.93 -18.53
N ALA A 152 12.09 -15.19 -18.11
CA ALA A 152 10.81 -15.73 -17.68
C ALA A 152 10.26 -15.05 -16.40
N LEU A 153 11.13 -14.62 -15.48
CA LEU A 153 10.70 -14.04 -14.21
C LEU A 153 9.96 -12.71 -14.40
N ALA A 154 10.44 -11.83 -15.27
CA ALA A 154 9.77 -10.56 -15.57
C ALA A 154 8.38 -10.79 -16.18
N VAL A 155 8.27 -11.76 -17.10
CA VAL A 155 6.98 -12.12 -17.72
C VAL A 155 6.02 -12.68 -16.67
N THR A 156 6.48 -13.58 -15.79
CA THR A 156 5.62 -14.13 -14.73
C THR A 156 5.14 -13.05 -13.76
N VAL A 157 6.02 -12.12 -13.35
CA VAL A 157 5.64 -11.00 -12.51
C VAL A 157 4.57 -10.19 -13.24
N CYS A 158 4.81 -9.70 -14.46
CA CYS A 158 3.81 -8.92 -15.22
C CYS A 158 2.46 -9.63 -15.37
N VAL A 159 2.44 -10.95 -15.58
CA VAL A 159 1.20 -11.74 -15.70
C VAL A 159 0.47 -11.84 -14.37
N ILE A 160 1.17 -12.19 -13.28
CA ILE A 160 0.62 -12.28 -11.91
C ILE A 160 0.03 -10.93 -11.48
N SER A 161 0.71 -9.86 -11.87
CA SER A 161 0.35 -8.47 -11.60
C SER A 161 -0.91 -8.01 -12.30
N SER A 162 -0.98 -8.27 -13.60
CA SER A 162 -2.10 -7.91 -14.44
C SER A 162 -3.35 -8.67 -13.99
N THR A 163 -3.21 -9.96 -13.66
CA THR A 163 -4.31 -10.77 -13.14
C THR A 163 -4.79 -10.30 -11.77
N PHE A 164 -3.90 -9.97 -10.83
CA PHE A 164 -4.30 -9.45 -9.52
C PHE A 164 -5.08 -8.13 -9.63
N PHE A 165 -4.62 -7.22 -10.51
CA PHE A 165 -5.27 -5.93 -10.73
C PHE A 165 -6.66 -6.10 -11.38
N LEU A 166 -6.77 -6.99 -12.37
CA LEU A 166 -8.05 -7.31 -13.00
C LEU A 166 -9.03 -7.93 -12.01
N ILE A 167 -8.59 -8.84 -11.14
CA ILE A 167 -9.44 -9.46 -10.10
C ILE A 167 -9.90 -8.42 -9.08
N PHE A 168 -9.00 -7.54 -8.63
CA PHE A 168 -9.36 -6.46 -7.71
C PHE A 168 -10.35 -5.47 -8.34
N TYR A 169 -10.11 -5.09 -9.59
CA TYR A 169 -11.01 -4.22 -10.34
C TYR A 169 -12.38 -4.87 -10.57
N TRP A 170 -12.40 -6.15 -10.91
CA TRP A 170 -13.62 -6.95 -11.11
C TRP A 170 -14.45 -7.08 -9.83
N THR A 171 -13.80 -7.40 -8.70
CA THR A 171 -14.47 -7.49 -7.39
C THR A 171 -15.00 -6.13 -6.92
N SER A 172 -14.30 -5.04 -7.23
CA SER A 172 -14.77 -3.68 -6.93
C SER A 172 -15.99 -3.26 -7.75
N ILE A 173 -16.08 -3.70 -9.01
CA ILE A 173 -17.26 -3.52 -9.87
C ILE A 173 -18.44 -4.34 -9.35
N ARG A 174 -18.22 -5.63 -9.07
CA ARG A 174 -19.24 -6.56 -8.57
C ARG A 174 -19.86 -6.12 -7.24
N SER A 175 -19.11 -5.43 -6.39
CA SER A 175 -19.61 -4.93 -5.10
C SER A 175 -20.59 -3.75 -5.23
N LYS A 176 -20.78 -3.19 -6.43
CA LYS A 176 -21.61 -2.01 -6.68
C LYS A 176 -22.95 -2.35 -7.36
N ASP A 177 -23.11 -3.59 -7.81
CA ASP A 177 -24.35 -4.20 -8.33
C ASP A 177 -25.00 -5.06 -7.24
#